data_AF-A0A1I7AT19-F1
#
_entry.id   AF-A0A1I7AT19-F1
#
_cell.length_a   1.000
_cell.length_b   1.000
_cell.length_c   1.000
_cell.angle_alpha   90.00
_cell.angle_beta   90.00
_cell.angle_gamma   90.00
#
_symmetry.space_group_name_H-M   'P 1'
#
loop_
_entity.id
_entity.type
_entity.pdbx_description
1 polymer ?
#
loop_
_entity_poly.entity_id
_entity_poly.type
_entity_poly.pdbx_seq_one_letter_code
_entity_poly.pdbx_strand_id
1 'polypeptide(L)'
;MPRVSVHYAEDAPKELRFVWEDNRRTYDSAIYPGGYTIELLDIVRDEDYYVEFIWWQPNGGRTHCVSVTPKWPNTVIYLDKNADIDYSKDTDADRLHRCAYMSADM
;
A
#
# COMPACT_ATOMS: atom_id res chain seq x y z
N MET A 1 -11.98 3.57 13.45
CA MET A 1 -11.57 2.63 12.40
C MET A 1 -10.13 2.93 12.04
N PRO A 2 -9.23 1.93 12.06
CA PRO A 2 -7.84 2.11 11.69
C PRO A 2 -7.76 2.50 10.22
N ARG A 3 -6.65 3.14 9.87
CA ARG A 3 -6.41 3.63 8.52
C ARG A 3 -5.02 3.20 8.10
N VAL A 4 -4.85 3.03 6.80
CA VAL A 4 -3.53 2.92 6.19
C VAL A 4 -3.36 4.09 5.25
N SER A 5 -2.33 4.91 5.46
CA SER A 5 -1.97 5.96 4.52
C SER A 5 -0.69 5.59 3.79
N VAL A 6 -0.71 5.74 2.46
CA VAL A 6 0.48 5.56 1.61
C VAL A 6 0.80 6.91 1.01
N HIS A 7 2.01 7.39 1.30
CA HIS A 7 2.51 8.68 0.81
C HIS A 7 3.59 8.42 -0.23
N TYR A 8 3.53 9.15 -1.35
CA TYR A 8 4.50 9.01 -2.43
C TYR A 8 5.38 10.26 -2.53
N ALA A 9 6.66 10.06 -2.82
CA ALA A 9 7.64 11.14 -2.87
C ALA A 9 7.23 12.27 -3.82
N GLU A 10 7.53 13.51 -3.42
CA GLU A 10 7.22 14.71 -4.21
C GLU A 10 8.08 14.80 -5.47
N ASP A 11 9.32 14.33 -5.41
CA ASP A 11 10.26 14.28 -6.53
C ASP A 11 10.11 13.02 -7.40
N ALA A 12 9.02 12.27 -7.22
CA ALA A 12 8.72 11.12 -8.06
C ALA A 12 8.47 11.55 -9.52
N PRO A 13 8.97 10.80 -10.51
CA PRO A 13 8.93 11.22 -11.90
C PRO A 13 7.57 11.02 -12.59
N LYS A 14 6.71 10.15 -12.04
CA LYS A 14 5.45 9.70 -12.63
C LYS A 14 4.46 9.33 -11.55
N GLU A 15 3.19 9.24 -11.91
CA GLU A 15 2.16 8.66 -11.04
C GLU A 15 2.50 7.22 -10.63
N LEU A 16 1.99 6.82 -9.47
CA LEU A 16 1.95 5.46 -8.96
C LEU A 16 0.56 4.89 -9.23
N ARG A 17 0.45 3.72 -9.85
CA ARG A 17 -0.81 2.97 -9.92
C ARG A 17 -0.84 1.97 -8.78
N PHE A 18 -2.01 1.78 -8.19
CA PHE A 18 -2.16 0.81 -7.12
C PHE A 18 -3.51 0.12 -7.14
N VAL A 19 -3.56 -1.01 -6.46
CA VAL A 19 -4.74 -1.76 -6.08
C VAL A 19 -4.70 -1.95 -4.56
N TRP A 20 -5.84 -1.70 -3.90
CA TRP A 20 -6.10 -2.28 -2.59
C TRP A 20 -6.95 -3.52 -2.78
N GLU A 21 -6.55 -4.58 -2.10
CA GLU A 21 -7.27 -5.85 -2.10
C GLU A 21 -7.44 -6.35 -0.66
N ASP A 22 -8.68 -6.63 -0.29
CA ASP A 22 -9.02 -7.45 0.86
C ASP A 22 -10.04 -8.53 0.45
N ASN A 23 -10.41 -9.40 1.38
CA ASN A 23 -11.37 -10.47 1.14
C ASN A 23 -12.81 -9.99 0.81
N ARG A 24 -13.09 -8.68 0.85
CA ARG A 24 -14.41 -8.07 0.59
C ARG A 24 -14.40 -7.18 -0.65
N ARG A 25 -13.27 -6.56 -0.99
CA ARG A 25 -13.19 -5.52 -2.02
C ARG A 25 -11.82 -5.48 -2.68
N THR A 26 -11.85 -5.25 -3.99
CA THR A 26 -10.72 -4.80 -4.78
C THR A 26 -11.05 -3.45 -5.38
N TYR A 27 -10.12 -2.50 -5.34
CA TYR A 27 -10.24 -1.28 -6.14
C TYR A 27 -8.87 -0.75 -6.57
N ASP A 28 -8.81 -0.15 -7.75
CA ASP A 28 -7.60 0.47 -8.30
C ASP A 28 -7.69 2.00 -8.31
N SER A 29 -6.54 2.65 -8.21
CA SER A 29 -6.44 4.10 -8.39
C SER A 29 -4.99 4.52 -8.66
N ALA A 30 -4.70 5.81 -8.49
CA ALA A 30 -3.37 6.38 -8.66
C ALA A 30 -3.00 7.38 -7.55
N ILE A 31 -1.70 7.48 -7.26
CA ILE A 31 -1.11 8.53 -6.43
C ILE A 31 -0.17 9.36 -7.31
N TYR A 32 -0.41 10.65 -7.44
CA TYR A 32 0.50 11.57 -8.12
C TYR A 32 1.71 11.92 -7.22
N PRO A 33 2.85 12.36 -7.78
CA PRO A 33 4.00 12.80 -6.98
C PRO A 33 3.59 13.77 -5.87
N GLY A 34 4.05 13.52 -4.64
CA GLY A 34 3.71 14.29 -3.42
C GLY A 34 2.31 13.99 -2.86
N GLY A 35 1.51 13.19 -3.55
CA GLY A 35 0.19 12.76 -3.12
C GLY A 35 0.21 11.64 -2.08
N TYR A 36 -1.00 11.29 -1.63
CA TYR A 36 -1.22 10.15 -0.76
C TYR A 36 -2.59 9.52 -1.00
N THR A 37 -2.76 8.30 -0.54
CA THR A 37 -4.07 7.63 -0.44
C THR A 37 -4.32 7.21 1.01
N ILE A 38 -5.59 7.04 1.38
CA ILE A 38 -6.01 6.53 2.69
C ILE A 38 -7.02 5.42 2.45
N GLU A 39 -6.74 4.25 3.01
CA GLU A 39 -7.71 3.16 3.10
C GLU A 39 -8.26 3.05 4.52
N LEU A 40 -9.59 2.88 4.63
CA LEU A 40 -10.29 2.72 5.90
C LEU A 40 -10.59 1.24 6.13
N LEU A 41 -10.00 0.65 7.16
CA LEU A 41 -10.05 -0.80 7.37
C LEU A 41 -10.88 -1.19 8.58
N ASP A 42 -11.62 -2.29 8.49
CA ASP A 42 -12.34 -2.83 9.63
C ASP A 42 -11.35 -3.37 10.69
N ILE A 43 -11.64 -3.17 11.98
CA ILE A 43 -10.84 -3.73 13.09
C ILE A 43 -11.21 -5.19 13.34
N VAL A 44 -12.42 -5.62 12.94
CA VAL A 44 -12.91 -6.96 13.22
C VAL A 44 -12.19 -7.94 12.29
N ARG A 45 -11.20 -8.64 12.87
CA ARG A 45 -10.40 -9.66 12.18
C ARG A 45 -11.09 -11.01 12.34
N ASP A 46 -11.74 -11.48 11.28
CA ASP A 46 -11.84 -12.93 11.07
C ASP A 46 -10.43 -13.50 10.90
N GLU A 47 -10.21 -14.76 11.23
CA GLU A 47 -8.88 -15.41 11.20
C GLU A 47 -8.20 -15.32 9.82
N ASP A 48 -9.00 -15.15 8.75
CA ASP A 48 -8.56 -15.05 7.36
C ASP A 48 -8.57 -13.61 6.79
N TYR A 49 -8.77 -12.57 7.62
CA TYR A 49 -8.78 -11.19 7.12
C TYR A 49 -7.37 -10.73 6.71
N TYR A 50 -7.25 -10.32 5.45
CA TYR A 50 -6.03 -9.74 4.88
C TYR A 50 -6.33 -8.41 4.22
N VAL A 51 -5.32 -7.55 4.14
CA VAL A 51 -5.35 -6.31 3.35
C VAL A 51 -4.01 -6.21 2.66
N GLU A 52 -4.01 -6.19 1.33
CA GLU A 52 -2.83 -6.06 0.50
C GLU A 52 -2.87 -4.73 -0.27
N PHE A 53 -1.74 -4.04 -0.24
CA PHE A 53 -1.46 -2.90 -1.10
C PHE A 53 -0.53 -3.37 -2.21
N ILE A 54 -1.00 -3.32 -3.45
CA ILE A 54 -0.25 -3.70 -4.64
C ILE A 54 -0.03 -2.44 -5.47
N TRP A 55 1.19 -2.18 -5.93
CA TRP A 55 1.46 -0.95 -6.68
C TRP A 55 2.58 -1.11 -7.70
N TRP A 56 2.56 -0.24 -8.71
CA TRP A 56 3.56 -0.20 -9.76
C TRP A 56 3.65 1.20 -10.38
N GLN A 57 4.80 1.50 -10.97
CA GLN A 57 4.93 2.65 -11.86
C GLN A 57 4.47 2.25 -13.28
N PRO A 58 3.71 3.10 -14.00
CA PRO A 58 3.26 2.80 -15.36
C PRO A 58 4.41 2.54 -16.34
N ASN A 59 4.10 1.77 -17.40
CA ASN A 59 5.02 1.41 -18.50
C ASN A 59 6.11 0.40 -18.10
N GLY A 60 5.72 -0.69 -17.44
CA GLY A 60 6.64 -1.80 -17.12
C GLY A 60 7.49 -1.55 -15.88
N GLY A 61 7.04 -0.67 -14.98
CA GLY A 61 7.61 -0.61 -13.63
C GLY A 61 7.41 -1.93 -12.89
N ARG A 62 8.28 -2.20 -11.93
CA ARG A 62 8.15 -3.36 -11.07
C ARG A 62 6.82 -3.31 -10.32
N THR A 63 6.13 -4.43 -10.23
CA THR A 63 4.99 -4.61 -9.32
C THR A 63 5.52 -4.92 -7.92
N HIS A 64 5.06 -4.15 -6.95
CA HIS A 64 5.32 -4.29 -5.53
C HIS A 64 4.05 -4.70 -4.81
N CYS A 65 4.20 -5.33 -3.65
CA CYS A 65 3.08 -5.67 -2.80
C CYS A 65 3.51 -5.76 -1.33
N VAL A 66 2.63 -5.31 -0.44
CA VAL A 66 2.71 -5.60 1.00
C VAL A 66 1.34 -5.95 1.56
N SER A 67 1.31 -6.96 2.43
CA SER A 67 0.19 -7.20 3.33
C SER A 67 0.35 -6.32 4.57
N VAL A 68 -0.74 -5.72 5.02
CA VAL A 68 -0.73 -4.72 6.10
C VAL A 68 -1.52 -5.22 7.30
N THR A 69 -0.87 -5.23 8.47
CA THR A 69 -1.51 -5.40 9.77
C THR A 69 -1.87 -4.01 10.32
N PRO A 70 -3.13 -3.53 10.22
CA PRO A 70 -3.46 -2.18 10.65
C PRO A 70 -3.30 -1.96 12.15
N LYS A 71 -2.74 -0.81 12.53
CA LYS A 71 -2.71 -0.27 13.90
C LYS A 71 -3.64 0.94 14.06
N TRP A 72 -4.04 1.21 15.30
CA TRP A 72 -4.84 2.39 15.64
C TRP A 72 -3.94 3.57 16.05
N PRO A 73 -4.23 4.82 15.61
CA PRO A 73 -5.29 5.18 14.67
C PRO A 73 -4.87 4.98 13.20
N ASN A 74 -3.58 5.06 12.88
CA ASN A 74 -3.06 5.04 11.52
C ASN A 74 -1.83 4.14 11.41
N THR A 75 -1.74 3.43 10.30
CA THR A 75 -0.53 2.78 9.78
C THR A 75 -0.02 3.62 8.62
N VAL A 76 1.25 3.96 8.59
CA VAL A 76 1.82 4.88 7.59
C VAL A 76 2.88 4.15 6.77
N ILE A 77 2.81 4.30 5.45
CA ILE A 77 3.78 3.79 4.49
C ILE A 77 4.28 4.97 3.67
N TYR A 78 5.59 5.18 3.65
CA TYR A 78 6.21 6.12 2.72
C TYR A 78 6.85 5.35 1.56
N LEU A 79 6.63 5.85 0.35
CA LEU A 79 7.28 5.38 -0.86
C LEU A 79 8.24 6.46 -1.37
N ASP A 80 9.44 6.03 -1.75
CA ASP A 80 10.45 6.90 -2.35
C ASP A 80 10.11 7.18 -3.83
N LYS A 81 10.95 7.98 -4.51
CA LYS A 81 10.77 8.33 -5.92
C LYS A 81 10.83 7.13 -6.90
N ASN A 82 11.37 6.00 -6.45
CA ASN A 82 11.46 4.76 -7.22
C ASN A 82 10.27 3.83 -6.92
N ALA A 83 9.32 4.28 -6.10
CA ALA A 83 8.22 3.48 -5.57
C ALA A 83 8.67 2.33 -4.64
N ASP A 84 9.90 2.39 -4.12
CA ASP A 84 10.34 1.50 -3.06
C ASP A 84 9.86 2.02 -1.70
N ILE A 85 9.67 1.12 -0.74
CA ILE A 85 9.34 1.52 0.63
C ILE A 85 10.51 2.30 1.23
N ASP A 86 10.24 3.52 1.67
CA ASP A 86 11.20 4.39 2.32
C ASP A 86 11.28 4.08 3.81
N TYR A 87 12.22 3.19 4.17
CA TYR A 87 12.54 2.84 5.55
C TYR A 87 13.37 3.89 6.28
N SER A 88 13.82 4.95 5.59
CA SER A 88 14.50 6.08 6.24
C SER A 88 13.53 7.07 6.88
N LYS A 89 12.23 6.97 6.52
CA LYS A 89 11.12 7.70 7.13
C LYS A 89 10.41 6.86 8.19
N ASP A 90 9.43 7.47 8.86
CA ASP A 90 8.57 6.82 9.86
C ASP A 90 7.52 5.88 9.22
N THR A 91 7.96 5.02 8.29
CA THR A 91 7.16 3.90 7.79
C THR A 91 6.98 2.88 8.89
N ASP A 92 5.75 2.40 9.07
CA ASP A 92 5.38 1.35 10.03
C ASP A 92 5.79 -0.04 9.55
N ALA A 93 7.10 -0.26 9.38
CA ALA A 93 7.66 -1.48 8.80
C ALA A 93 7.31 -2.75 9.57
N ASP A 94 7.11 -2.66 10.89
CA ASP A 94 6.67 -3.78 11.75
C ASP A 94 5.27 -4.29 11.41
N ARG A 95 4.49 -3.51 10.64
CA ARG A 95 3.13 -3.83 10.20
C ARG A 95 3.07 -4.37 8.78
N LEU A 96 4.20 -4.43 8.08
CA LEU A 96 4.27 -4.85 6.69
C LEU A 96 4.78 -6.29 6.60
N HIS A 97 4.07 -7.10 5.82
CA HIS A 97 4.39 -8.50 5.59
C HIS A 97 4.44 -8.80 4.10
N ARG A 98 5.14 -9.87 3.74
CA ARG A 98 5.10 -10.38 2.36
C ARG A 98 3.65 -10.75 2.03
N CYS A 99 3.19 -10.36 0.85
CA CYS A 99 1.88 -10.75 0.34
C CYS A 99 1.78 -12.27 0.19
N ALA A 100 0.65 -12.81 0.62
CA ALA A 100 0.32 -14.23 0.53
C ALA A 100 -0.64 -14.50 -0.63
N TYR A 101 -1.35 -13.47 -1.10
CA TYR A 101 -2.48 -13.61 -2.04
C TYR A 101 -2.27 -12.94 -3.39
N MET A 102 -1.06 -12.42 -3.69
CA MET A 102 -0.72 -11.93 -5.03
C MET A 102 -1.03 -13.02 -6.07
N SER A 103 -2.11 -12.84 -6.82
CA SER A 103 -2.35 -13.61 -8.03
C SER A 103 -1.22 -13.28 -9.01
N ALA A 104 -0.63 -14.31 -9.61
CA ALA A 104 0.56 -14.20 -10.47
C ALA A 104 0.29 -13.51 -11.83
N ASP A 105 -0.83 -12.79 -11.97
CA ASP A 105 -1.38 -12.32 -13.24
C ASP A 105 -1.49 -10.78 -13.36
N MET A 106 -0.70 -10.01 -12.59
CA MET A 106 -0.55 -8.55 -12.78
C MET A 106 0.71 -8.18 -13.57
#